data_AF-A0A0N0VIN9-F1
#
_entry.id   AF-A0A0N0VIN9-F1
#
_cell.length_a   1.000
_cell.length_b   1.000
_cell.length_c   1.000
_cell.angle_alpha   90.00
_cell.angle_beta   90.00
_cell.angle_gamma   90.00
#
_symmetry.space_group_name_H-M   'P 1'
#
loop_
_entity.id
_entity.type
_entity.pdbx_description
1 polymer ?
#
loop_
_entity_poly.entity_id
_entity_poly.type
_entity_poly.pdbx_seq_one_letter_code
_entity_poly.pdbx_strand_id
1 'polypeptide(L)' 'MERFFLSLKMERVWRRDYANHGEAIRDITEYIVGFYNNEWLHSKLGYLPPTAYEQTMVPKLPIEVSGIS' A
#
# COMPACT_ATOMS: atom_id res chain seq x y z
N MET A 1 6.96 -16.11 3.45
CA MET A 1 7.55 -14.80 3.81
C MET A 1 7.44 -13.91 2.60
N GLU A 2 6.78 -12.79 2.75
CA GLU A 2 6.61 -11.79 1.70
C GLU A 2 7.86 -10.92 1.58
N ARG A 3 8.21 -10.52 0.36
CA ARG A 3 9.44 -9.78 0.06
C ARG A 3 9.12 -8.50 -0.71
N PHE A 4 8.51 -7.53 -0.04
CA PHE A 4 8.15 -6.22 -0.61
C PHE A 4 9.28 -5.63 -1.48
N PHE A 5 10.49 -5.47 -0.93
CA PHE A 5 11.60 -4.88 -1.67
C PHE A 5 12.06 -5.71 -2.88
N LEU A 6 11.90 -7.03 -2.83
CA LEU A 6 12.20 -7.88 -3.98
C LEU A 6 11.16 -7.68 -5.09
N SER A 7 9.87 -7.71 -4.74
CA SER A 7 8.75 -7.44 -5.66
C SER A 7 8.85 -6.06 -6.28
N LEU A 8 9.00 -5.01 -5.47
CA LEU A 8 9.19 -3.64 -5.93
C LEU A 8 10.36 -3.55 -6.92
N LYS A 9 11.49 -4.17 -6.58
CA LYS A 9 12.67 -4.16 -7.44
C LYS A 9 12.39 -4.89 -8.76
N MET A 10 11.84 -6.09 -8.72
CA MET A 10 11.68 -6.96 -9.90
C MET A 10 10.56 -6.49 -10.83
N GLU A 11 9.47 -5.97 -10.29
CA GLU A 11 8.24 -5.69 -11.04
C GLU A 11 8.14 -4.24 -11.49
N ARG A 12 8.68 -3.30 -10.70
CA ARG A 12 8.55 -1.86 -10.98
C ARG A 12 9.87 -1.18 -11.35
N VAL A 13 10.95 -1.48 -10.63
CA VAL A 13 12.23 -0.75 -10.79
C VAL A 13 13.15 -1.41 -11.81
N TRP A 14 13.09 -2.72 -11.97
CA TRP A 14 13.96 -3.45 -12.89
C TRP A 14 13.69 -3.01 -14.33
N ARG A 15 14.76 -2.64 -15.05
CA ARG A 15 14.71 -2.11 -16.44
C ARG A 15 13.99 -0.78 -16.62
N ARG A 16 13.78 0.00 -15.55
CA ARG A 16 13.35 1.39 -15.67
C ARG A 16 14.50 2.35 -15.49
N ASP A 17 14.62 3.26 -16.45
CA ASP A 17 15.44 4.46 -16.35
C ASP A 17 14.55 5.64 -15.98
N TYR A 18 14.82 6.24 -14.83
CA TYR A 18 14.15 7.46 -14.39
C TYR A 18 14.97 8.66 -14.81
N ALA A 19 14.34 9.65 -15.43
CA ALA A 19 15.01 10.86 -15.86
C ALA A 19 15.50 11.71 -14.67
N ASN A 20 14.79 11.63 -13.53
CA ASN A 20 15.16 12.31 -12.30
C ASN A 20 14.53 11.63 -11.07
N HIS A 21 14.94 12.09 -9.89
CA HIS A 21 14.45 11.55 -8.62
C HIS A 21 12.94 11.77 -8.40
N GLY A 22 12.38 12.88 -8.87
CA GLY A 22 10.96 13.17 -8.73
C GLY A 22 10.08 12.18 -9.52
N GLU A 23 10.54 11.76 -10.70
CA GLU A 23 9.88 10.71 -11.48
C GLU A 23 9.90 9.37 -10.75
N ALA A 24 11.06 8.98 -10.20
CA ALA A 24 11.19 7.76 -9.42
C ALA A 24 10.28 7.75 -8.18
N ILE A 25 10.21 8.86 -7.45
CA ILE A 25 9.32 9.00 -6.29
C ILE A 25 7.87 8.79 -6.72
N ARG A 26 7.40 9.54 -7.72
CA ARG A 26 6.01 9.46 -8.18
C ARG A 26 5.66 8.04 -8.59
N ASP A 27 6.54 7.41 -9.36
CA ASP A 27 6.33 6.07 -9.88
C ASP A 27 6.27 4.99 -8.78
N ILE A 28 7.19 5.05 -7.83
CA ILE A 28 7.24 4.13 -6.69
C ILE A 28 6.03 4.37 -5.77
N THR A 29 5.66 5.62 -5.52
CA THR A 29 4.47 5.96 -4.73
C THR A 29 3.20 5.43 -5.39
N GLU A 30 3.04 5.58 -6.70
CA GLU A 30 1.91 5.02 -7.43
C GLU A 30 1.89 3.49 -7.33
N TYR A 31 3.04 2.82 -7.46
CA TYR A 31 3.10 1.38 -7.27
C TYR A 31 2.69 0.95 -5.86
N ILE A 32 3.19 1.63 -4.82
CA ILE A 32 2.89 1.27 -3.43
C ILE A 32 1.41 1.54 -3.09
N VAL A 33 0.96 2.77 -3.33
CA VAL A 33 -0.39 3.21 -2.91
C VAL A 33 -1.45 2.72 -3.88
N GLY A 34 -1.21 2.80 -5.18
CA GLY A 34 -2.19 2.42 -6.20
C GLY A 34 -2.36 0.92 -6.31
N PHE A 35 -1.27 0.15 -6.27
CA PHE A 35 -1.29 -1.27 -6.60
C PHE A 35 -0.98 -2.16 -5.40
N TYR A 36 0.20 -2.02 -4.77
CA TYR A 36 0.66 -2.93 -3.73
C TYR A 36 -0.29 -2.97 -2.52
N ASN A 37 -0.66 -1.81 -1.98
CA ASN A 37 -1.50 -1.74 -0.78
C ASN A 37 -2.98 -2.05 -1.06
N ASN A 38 -3.46 -1.81 -2.27
CA ASN A 38 -4.89 -1.88 -2.60
C ASN A 38 -5.32 -3.14 -3.34
N GLU A 39 -4.45 -3.71 -4.18
CA GLU A 39 -4.81 -4.83 -5.06
C GLU A 39 -4.05 -6.12 -4.74
N TRP A 40 -2.82 -6.03 -4.24
CA TRP A 40 -1.98 -7.21 -4.02
C TRP A 40 -2.52 -8.08 -2.89
N LEU A 41 -2.64 -9.38 -3.10
CA LEU A 41 -3.12 -10.32 -2.07
C LEU A 41 -1.96 -10.94 -1.30
N HIS A 42 -2.08 -10.90 0.03
CA HIS A 42 -1.03 -11.38 0.92
C HIS A 42 -1.49 -12.62 1.67
N SER A 43 -0.80 -13.75 1.47
CA SER A 43 -1.13 -15.01 2.16
C SER A 43 -1.02 -14.89 3.69
N LYS A 44 -0.13 -14.02 4.20
CA LYS A 44 -0.03 -13.73 5.64
C LYS A 44 -1.24 -12.95 6.17
N LEU A 45 -1.91 -12.17 5.32
CA LEU A 45 -3.07 -11.35 5.68
C LEU A 45 -4.39 -12.07 5.38
N GLY A 46 -4.36 -13.40 5.18
CA GLY A 46 -5.56 -14.17 4.83
C GLY A 46 -6.04 -13.94 3.40
N TYR A 47 -5.11 -13.68 2.47
CA TYR A 47 -5.42 -13.33 1.07
C TYR A 47 -6.22 -12.03 0.94
N LEU A 48 -5.88 -11.04 1.78
CA LEU A 48 -6.41 -9.69 1.69
C LEU A 48 -5.30 -8.71 1.29
N PRO A 49 -5.66 -7.61 0.60
CA PRO A 49 -4.78 -6.46 0.46
C PRO A 49 -4.47 -5.79 1.81
N PRO A 50 -3.30 -5.15 1.96
CA PRO A 50 -2.93 -4.45 3.19
C PRO A 50 -3.98 -3.44 3.64
N THR A 51 -4.51 -2.61 2.72
CA THR A 51 -5.56 -1.63 3.04
C THR A 51 -6.81 -2.31 3.60
N ALA A 52 -7.25 -3.42 2.99
CA ALA A 52 -8.44 -4.14 3.43
C ALA A 52 -8.21 -4.81 4.80
N TYR A 53 -7.03 -5.39 5.00
CA TYR A 53 -6.65 -5.99 6.27
C TYR A 53 -6.65 -4.94 7.40
N GLU A 54 -6.05 -3.76 7.18
CA GLU A 54 -6.07 -2.65 8.13
C GLU A 54 -7.50 -2.21 8.46
N GLN A 55 -8.38 -2.07 7.47
CA GLN A 55 -9.79 -1.73 7.69
C GLN A 55 -10.54 -2.74 8.57
N THR A 56 -10.18 -4.03 8.51
CA THR A 56 -10.76 -5.06 9.41
C THR A 56 -10.21 -4.99 10.83
N MET A 57 -9.03 -4.40 11.02
CA MET A 57 -8.39 -4.24 12.32
C MET A 57 -8.70 -2.91 13.00
N VAL A 58 -9.14 -1.88 12.25
CA VAL A 58 -9.58 -0.62 12.84
C VAL A 58 -10.85 -0.90 13.66
N PRO A 59 -10.81 -0.78 15.01
CA PRO A 59 -12.02 -0.86 15.79
C PRO A 59 -12.95 0.24 15.30
N LYS A 60 -14.19 -0.14 14.99
CA LYS A 60 -15.28 0.75 14.59
C LYS A 60 -15.66 1.61 15.80
N LEU A 61 -14.77 2.52 16.19
CA LEU A 61 -15.06 3.52 17.20
C LEU A 61 -16.20 4.36 16.63
N PRO A 62 -17.37 4.41 17.30
CA PRO A 62 -18.33 5.43 16.96
C PRO A 62 -17.59 6.75 17.12
N ILE A 63 -17.50 7.52 16.03
CA ILE A 63 -17.07 8.90 16.12
C ILE A 63 -18.20 9.58 16.89
N GLU A 64 -18.14 9.54 18.22
CA GLU A 64 -18.97 10.37 19.07
C GLU A 64 -18.46 11.79 18.86
N VAL A 65 -19.00 12.46 17.85
CA VAL A 65 -18.93 13.91 17.75
C VAL A 65 -19.79 14.43 18.91
N SER A 66 -19.20 14.47 20.11
CA SER A 66 -19.83 15.05 21.27
C SER A 66 -20.13 16.51 20.91
N GLY A 67 -21.43 16.83 20.89
CA GLY A 67 -21.93 18.13 20.49
C GLY A 67 -21.28 19.23 21.31
N ILE A 68 -20.70 20.20 20.61
CA ILE A 68 -20.50 21.53 21.15
C ILE A 68 -21.90 22.11 21.46
N SER A 69 -22.29 22.05 22.73
CA SER A 69 -23.35 22.88 23.30
C SER A 69 -22.80 24.28 23.59
#